data_AF-K8E7P6-F1
#
_entry.id   AF-K8E7P6-F1
#
_cell.length_a   1.000
_cell.length_b   1.000
_cell.length_c   1.000
_cell.angle_alpha   90.00
_cell.angle_beta   90.00
_cell.angle_gamma   90.00
#
_symmetry.space_group_name_H-M   'P 1'
#
loop_
_entity.id
_entity.type
_entity.pdbx_description
1 polymer ?
#
loop_
_entity_poly.entity_id
_entity_poly.type
_entity_poly.pdbx_seq_one_letter_code
_entity_poly.pdbx_strand_id
1 'polypeptide(L)'
;MAICALVQRIKKFDSQEQALKRFGVNKLYQEQDSGRNPHRLVLKQVLKKLKKGDTLVIFKLDRLARSTKQLLHLLEDFDKRGIHFVSIQNNIDTSTPMGKFFLPL
;
A
#
# COMPACT_ATOMS: atom_id res chain seq x y z
N MET A 1 -10.14 -10.67 3.48
CA MET A 1 -10.60 -9.32 3.85
C MET A 1 -9.83 -8.83 5.07
N ALA A 2 -8.51 -8.75 4.95
CA ALA A 2 -7.68 -7.97 5.86
C ALA A 2 -7.25 -6.70 5.13
N ILE A 3 -7.59 -5.54 5.70
CA ILE A 3 -7.07 -4.27 5.24
C ILE A 3 -5.76 -4.03 6.01
N CYS A 4 -4.63 -4.08 5.31
CA CYS A 4 -3.31 -3.90 5.89
C CYS A 4 -2.75 -2.54 5.50
N ALA A 5 -2.30 -1.75 6.47
CA ALA A 5 -1.64 -0.47 6.20
C ALA A 5 -0.14 -0.53 6.42
N LEU A 6 0.62 0.11 5.53
CA LEU A 6 2.03 0.40 5.78
C LEU A 6 2.21 1.88 6.13
N VAL A 7 2.64 2.15 7.37
CA VAL A 7 2.95 3.50 7.86
C VAL A 7 4.45 3.67 7.95
N GLN A 8 4.97 4.74 7.33
CA GLN A 8 6.35 5.15 7.54
C GLN A 8 6.43 6.26 8.58
N ARG A 9 7.39 6.20 9.48
CA ARG A 9 7.57 7.24 10.51
C ARG A 9 7.97 8.57 9.87
N ILE A 10 7.03 9.51 9.78
CA ILE A 10 7.26 10.92 9.46
C ILE A 10 6.92 11.84 10.64
N LYS A 11 7.50 13.05 10.65
CA LYS A 11 7.40 14.08 11.72
C LYS A 11 5.95 14.51 12.10
N LYS A 12 4.93 14.13 11.32
CA LYS A 12 3.49 14.36 11.61
C LYS A 12 2.75 13.02 11.60
N PHE A 13 2.98 12.22 12.63
CA PHE A 13 2.52 10.84 12.74
C PHE A 13 0.99 10.74 12.91
N ASP A 14 0.40 11.69 13.64
CA ASP A 14 -1.02 11.71 13.98
C ASP A 14 -1.97 11.73 12.77
N SER A 15 -1.65 12.50 11.72
CA SER A 15 -2.55 12.65 10.56
C SER A 15 -2.60 11.41 9.67
N GLN A 16 -1.52 10.61 9.61
CA GLN A 16 -1.49 9.41 8.78
C GLN A 16 -2.19 8.22 9.44
N GLU A 17 -1.89 7.98 10.71
CA GLU A 17 -2.57 6.92 11.46
C GLU A 17 -4.07 7.18 11.55
N GLN A 18 -4.49 8.43 11.76
CA GLN A 18 -5.91 8.77 11.74
C GLN A 18 -6.55 8.53 10.37
N ALA A 19 -5.89 8.88 9.26
CA ALA A 19 -6.42 8.62 7.93
C ALA A 19 -6.60 7.11 7.66
N LEU A 20 -5.63 6.30 8.09
CA LEU A 20 -5.67 4.85 7.92
C LEU A 20 -6.70 4.19 8.85
N LYS A 21 -6.82 4.66 10.10
CA LYS A 21 -7.86 4.21 11.03
C LYS A 21 -9.26 4.56 10.50
N ARG A 22 -9.45 5.77 9.95
CA ARG A 22 -10.71 6.19 9.31
C ARG A 22 -11.07 5.34 8.08
N PHE A 23 -10.07 4.82 7.37
CA PHE A 23 -10.30 3.91 6.24
C PHE A 23 -10.76 2.51 6.67
N GLY A 24 -10.69 2.17 7.96
CA GLY A 24 -11.11 0.85 8.48
C GLY A 24 -10.03 -0.22 8.40
N VAL A 25 -8.74 0.17 8.42
CA VAL A 25 -7.60 -0.76 8.41
C VAL A 25 -7.63 -1.69 9.64
N ASN A 26 -7.61 -3.00 9.42
CA ASN A 26 -7.61 -4.00 10.51
C ASN A 26 -6.22 -4.23 11.11
N LYS A 27 -5.16 -4.10 10.30
CA LYS A 27 -3.77 -4.33 10.74
C LYS A 27 -2.86 -3.21 10.23
N LEU A 28 -2.21 -2.52 11.17
CA LEU A 28 -1.26 -1.46 10.86
C LEU A 28 0.16 -2.00 11.05
N TYR A 29 0.97 -1.88 9.99
CA TYR A 29 2.37 -2.24 9.99
C TYR A 29 3.19 -0.96 9.88
N GLN A 30 4.06 -0.75 10.85
CA GLN A 30 4.93 0.41 10.87
C GLN A 30 6.32 0.03 10.37
N GLU A 31 6.82 0.77 9.39
CA GLU A 31 8.16 0.62 8.85
C GLU A 31 8.93 1.93 9.08
N GLN A 32 9.98 1.89 9.89
CA GLN A 32 10.75 3.10 10.22
C GLN A 32 11.66 3.51 9.05
N ASP A 33 11.97 2.58 8.16
CA ASP A 33 12.79 2.82 6.99
C ASP A 33 12.03 3.60 5.91
N SER A 34 12.70 4.61 5.37
CA SER A 34 12.23 5.29 4.17
C SER A 34 12.20 4.33 2.98
N GLY A 35 11.40 4.66 1.95
CA GLY A 35 11.41 3.92 0.68
C GLY A 35 12.79 3.82 0.01
N ARG A 36 13.82 4.51 0.54
CA ARG A 36 15.22 4.49 0.09
C ARG A 36 16.05 3.31 0.56
N ASN A 37 15.63 2.62 1.62
CA ASN A 37 16.34 1.45 2.13
C ASN A 37 15.95 0.18 1.34
N PRO A 38 16.88 -0.59 0.75
CA PRO A 38 16.57 -1.89 0.13
C PRO A 38 16.19 -3.00 1.14
N HIS A 39 16.41 -2.79 2.44
CA HIS A 39 16.13 -3.74 3.52
C HIS A 39 14.77 -3.50 4.19
N ARG A 40 13.72 -3.32 3.38
CA ARG A 40 12.32 -3.16 3.83
C ARG A 40 11.72 -4.47 4.32
N LEU A 41 12.16 -4.92 5.50
CA LEU A 41 11.75 -6.20 6.07
C LEU A 41 10.24 -6.23 6.37
N VAL A 42 9.66 -5.11 6.82
CA VAL A 42 8.24 -5.02 7.16
C VAL A 42 7.40 -5.06 5.89
N LEU A 43 7.74 -4.27 4.86
CA LEU A 43 7.05 -4.34 3.57
C LEU A 43 7.10 -5.76 3.01
N LYS A 44 8.28 -6.39 2.96
CA LYS A 44 8.41 -7.78 2.48
C LYS A 44 7.53 -8.75 3.26
N GLN A 45 7.44 -8.61 4.58
CA GLN A 45 6.55 -9.43 5.42
C GLN A 45 5.07 -9.18 5.11
N VAL A 46 4.66 -7.92 4.94
CA VAL A 46 3.28 -7.56 4.58
C VAL A 46 2.93 -8.17 3.22
N LEU A 47 3.78 -7.97 2.21
CA LEU A 47 3.57 -8.51 0.86
C LEU A 47 3.43 -10.04 0.85
N LYS A 48 4.18 -10.75 1.69
CA LYS A 48 4.06 -12.22 1.86
C LYS A 48 2.78 -12.65 2.57
N LYS A 49 2.23 -11.82 3.46
CA LYS A 49 1.03 -12.15 4.25
C LYS A 49 -0.28 -11.87 3.51
N LEU A 50 -0.27 -10.96 2.53
CA LEU A 50 -1.47 -10.62 1.76
C LEU A 50 -1.97 -11.84 0.97
N LYS A 51 -3.28 -12.08 1.03
CA LYS A 51 -3.98 -13.14 0.32
C LYS A 51 -4.99 -12.54 -0.66
N LYS A 52 -5.51 -13.38 -1.55
CA LYS A 52 -6.60 -13.02 -2.45
C LYS A 52 -7.77 -12.39 -1.68
N GLY A 53 -8.29 -11.26 -2.16
CA GLY A 53 -9.36 -10.48 -1.54
C GLY A 53 -8.92 -9.62 -0.35
N ASP A 54 -7.62 -9.51 -0.08
CA ASP A 54 -7.10 -8.50 0.86
C ASP A 54 -6.82 -7.18 0.15
N THR A 55 -6.75 -6.10 0.93
CA THR A 55 -6.45 -4.75 0.44
C THR A 55 -5.21 -4.22 1.13
N LEU A 56 -4.19 -3.86 0.35
CA LEU A 56 -3.06 -3.08 0.83
C LEU A 56 -3.39 -1.59 0.74
N VAL A 57 -3.42 -0.91 1.87
CA VAL A 57 -3.66 0.53 1.95
C VAL A 57 -2.36 1.24 2.30
N ILE A 58 -2.01 2.28 1.56
CA ILE A 58 -0.88 3.14 1.87
C ILE A 58 -1.31 4.60 1.84
N PHE A 59 -0.54 5.45 2.50
CA PHE A 59 -0.83 6.88 2.48
C PHE A 59 -0.41 7.58 1.17
N LYS A 60 0.76 7.23 0.60
CA LYS A 60 1.31 7.82 -0.63
C LYS A 60 2.07 6.78 -1.46
N LEU A 61 2.03 6.90 -2.79
CA LEU A 61 2.73 6.00 -3.73
C LEU A 61 4.25 5.91 -3.53
N ASP A 62 4.92 7.02 -3.22
CA ASP A 62 6.38 7.05 -3.00
C ASP A 62 6.85 6.18 -1.82
N ARG A 63 5.89 5.70 -1.01
CA ARG A 63 6.11 4.80 0.12
C ARG A 63 6.11 3.34 -0.29
N LEU A 64 5.61 2.98 -1.47
CA LEU A 64 5.59 1.59 -1.94
C LEU A 64 6.76 1.32 -2.90
N ALA A 65 6.96 2.19 -3.89
CA ALA A 65 7.93 1.99 -4.96
C ALA A 65 8.71 3.26 -5.27
N ARG A 66 9.96 3.09 -5.73
CA ARG A 66 10.89 4.20 -6.04
C ARG A 66 10.90 4.59 -7.52
N SER A 67 10.32 3.75 -8.37
CA SER A 67 10.18 4.00 -9.79
C SER A 67 8.82 3.52 -10.27
N THR A 68 8.32 4.11 -11.34
CA THR A 68 7.09 3.69 -11.99
C THR A 68 7.14 2.21 -12.38
N LYS A 69 8.30 1.74 -12.88
CA LYS A 69 8.50 0.32 -13.22
C LYS A 69 8.32 -0.60 -12.01
N GLN A 70 8.89 -0.23 -10.86
CA GLN A 70 8.73 -1.03 -9.64
C GLN A 70 7.28 -1.00 -9.14
N LEU A 71 6.60 0.14 -9.26
CA LEU A 71 5.20 0.27 -8.90
C LEU A 71 4.32 -0.65 -9.76
N LEU A 72 4.45 -0.56 -11.09
CA LEU A 72 3.70 -1.38 -12.03
C LEU A 72 3.90 -2.88 -11.75
N HIS A 73 5.13 -3.32 -11.58
CA HIS A 73 5.43 -4.72 -11.26
C HIS A 73 4.75 -5.20 -9.95
N LEU A 74 4.67 -4.35 -8.92
CA LEU A 74 3.96 -4.70 -7.68
C LEU A 74 2.44 -4.75 -7.89
N LEU A 75 1.89 -3.83 -8.67
CA LEU A 75 0.47 -3.80 -8.93
C LEU A 75 0.04 -4.98 -9.81
N GLU A 76 0.84 -5.35 -10.82
CA GLU A 76 0.64 -6.56 -11.62
C GLU A 76 0.66 -7.83 -10.75
N ASP A 77 1.59 -7.93 -9.79
CA ASP A 77 1.60 -9.03 -8.80
C ASP A 77 0.32 -9.05 -7.97
N PHE A 78 -0.15 -7.88 -7.53
CA PHE A 78 -1.39 -7.78 -6.77
C PHE A 78 -2.60 -8.20 -7.59
N ASP A 79 -2.73 -7.76 -8.83
CA ASP A 79 -3.84 -8.14 -9.70
C ASP A 79 -3.85 -9.65 -9.96
N LYS A 80 -2.69 -10.24 -10.31
CA LYS A 80 -2.53 -11.69 -10.48
C LYS A 80 -2.91 -12.48 -9.23
N ARG A 81 -2.64 -11.94 -8.05
CA ARG A 81 -2.97 -12.55 -6.75
C ARG A 81 -4.40 -12.22 -6.28
N GLY A 82 -5.12 -11.36 -7.00
CA GLY A 82 -6.43 -10.86 -6.62
C GLY A 82 -6.41 -10.02 -5.35
N ILE A 83 -5.35 -9.24 -5.13
CA ILE A 83 -5.17 -8.30 -4.02
C ILE A 83 -5.53 -6.90 -4.52
N HIS A 84 -6.27 -6.14 -3.71
CA HIS A 84 -6.59 -4.74 -3.99
C HIS A 84 -5.54 -3.81 -3.41
N PHE A 85 -5.41 -2.63 -4.01
CA PHE A 85 -4.44 -1.62 -3.63
C PHE A 85 -5.10 -0.25 -3.54
N VAL A 86 -4.83 0.46 -2.45
CA VAL A 86 -5.33 1.81 -2.20
C VAL A 86 -4.20 2.75 -1.82
N SER A 87 -4.14 3.92 -2.46
CA SER A 87 -3.33 5.06 -2.03
C SER A 87 -4.22 6.23 -1.64
N ILE A 88 -4.26 6.57 -0.35
CA ILE A 88 -5.17 7.58 0.20
C ILE A 88 -4.89 8.96 -0.40
N GLN A 89 -3.65 9.45 -0.36
CA GLN A 89 -3.36 10.81 -0.84
C GLN A 89 -3.44 10.94 -2.36
N ASN A 90 -3.22 9.85 -3.09
CA ASN A 90 -3.31 9.85 -4.54
C ASN A 90 -4.74 9.59 -5.03
N ASN A 91 -5.71 9.32 -4.14
CA ASN A 91 -7.08 8.91 -4.48
C ASN A 91 -7.12 7.75 -5.49
N ILE A 92 -6.26 6.75 -5.29
CA ILE A 92 -6.20 5.55 -6.14
C ILE A 92 -6.80 4.39 -5.36
N ASP A 93 -7.72 3.66 -5.99
CA ASP A 93 -8.31 2.43 -5.46
C ASP A 93 -8.53 1.41 -6.59
N THR A 94 -7.68 0.38 -6.65
CA THR A 94 -7.75 -0.67 -7.68
C THR A 94 -8.86 -1.69 -7.46
N SER A 95 -9.65 -1.58 -6.40
CA SER A 95 -10.92 -2.30 -6.28
C SER A 95 -12.02 -1.70 -7.17
N THR A 96 -11.87 -0.44 -7.60
CA THR A 96 -12.82 0.26 -8.47
C THR A 96 -12.40 0.17 -9.94
N PRO A 97 -13.37 0.17 -10.89
CA PRO A 97 -13.04 0.24 -12.33
C PRO A 97 -12.18 1.45 -12.69
N MET A 98 -12.42 2.59 -12.04
CA MET A 98 -11.67 3.82 -12.27
C MET A 98 -10.20 3.71 -11.84
N GLY A 99 -9.91 3.11 -10.68
CA GLY A 99 -8.53 2.92 -10.24
C GLY A 99 -7.79 1.86 -11.05
N LYS A 100 -8.48 0.85 -11.58
CA LYS A 100 -7.91 -0.10 -12.55
C LYS A 100 -7.60 0.54 -13.90
N PHE A 101 -8.33 1.58 -14.30
CA PHE A 101 -8.04 2.31 -15.53
C PHE A 101 -6.85 3.28 -15.37
N PHE A 102 -6.73 3.91 -14.21
CA PHE A 102 -5.66 4.89 -13.93
C PHE A 102 -4.26 4.25 -13.88
N LEU A 103 -4.18 2.96 -13.56
CA LEU A 103 -2.95 2.18 -13.55
C LEU A 103 -3.11 1.08 -14.61
N PRO A 104 -2.48 1.18 -15.79
CA PRO A 104 -2.55 0.11 -16.77
C PRO A 104 -1.86 -1.13 -16.17
N LEU A 105 -2.69 -2.10 -15.79
CA LEU A 105 -2.30 -3.42 -15.30
C LEU A 105 -2.36 -4.44 -16.44
#